data_AF-A0A3C2E972-F1
#
_entry.id   AF-A0A3C2E972-F1
#
_cell.length_a   1.000
_cell.length_b   1.000
_cell.length_c   1.000
_cell.angle_alpha   90.00
_cell.angle_beta   90.00
_cell.angle_gamma   90.00
#
_symmetry.space_group_name_H-M   'P 1'
#
loop_
_entity.id
_entity.type
_entity.pdbx_description
1 polymer ?
#
loop_
_entity_poly.entity_id
_entity_poly.type
_entity_poly.pdbx_seq_one_letter_code
_entity_poly.pdbx_strand_id
1 'polypeptide(L)'
;MTTPLSTAAIEAGFAASPRFFPHSLDIANRRVLMLDLTVETFLGESFLDDRLFQSGPPGGWLPEEEFVRLAARLPAPARSVGYVFHVGHCGSTLLSRLLAAKGDAFPLREPVPLRVLADARVEADQPWDPLGEARYSRLLDAFTRSWARRPAGAHLSLVKATSLASGLAPDLMEVTPHARALALRIPLPVYLAALLSPGEPSADLMRGARVRLSRLSNLVGDPGLRLHALTPGELAAVSWLAEAATLSRLAATLPDRVIALDF
;
A
#
# COMPACT_ATOMS: atom_id res chain seq x y z
N MET A 1 16.76 14.99 -14.58
CA MET A 1 16.06 14.37 -15.72
C MET A 1 16.31 12.87 -15.63
N THR A 2 15.28 12.07 -15.45
CA THR A 2 15.37 10.59 -15.39
C THR A 2 15.71 10.05 -16.78
N THR A 3 16.64 9.11 -16.87
CA THR A 3 16.94 8.42 -18.14
C THR A 3 15.68 7.69 -18.62
N PRO A 4 15.25 7.86 -19.89
CA PRO A 4 14.04 7.23 -20.38
C PRO A 4 14.21 5.71 -20.42
N LEU A 5 13.28 5.00 -19.76
CA LEU A 5 13.19 3.54 -19.83
C LEU A 5 12.26 3.16 -20.98
N SER A 6 12.75 2.35 -21.93
CA SER A 6 11.96 1.93 -23.09
C SER A 6 10.96 0.82 -22.73
N THR A 7 9.82 0.82 -23.39
CA THR A 7 8.81 -0.25 -23.27
C THR A 7 9.41 -1.63 -23.55
N ALA A 8 10.23 -1.76 -24.59
CA ALA A 8 10.89 -3.01 -24.95
C ALA A 8 11.80 -3.55 -23.83
N ALA A 9 12.51 -2.67 -23.11
CA ALA A 9 13.34 -3.07 -21.98
C ALA A 9 12.51 -3.59 -20.81
N ILE A 10 11.37 -2.92 -20.52
CA ILE A 10 10.42 -3.37 -19.50
C ILE A 10 9.87 -4.75 -19.88
N GLU A 11 9.33 -4.90 -21.09
CA GLU A 11 8.74 -6.17 -21.55
C GLU A 11 9.72 -7.34 -21.45
N ALA A 12 10.97 -7.13 -21.88
CA ALA A 12 11.99 -8.17 -21.90
C ALA A 12 12.41 -8.64 -20.50
N GLY A 13 12.40 -7.75 -19.49
CA GLY A 13 12.94 -8.07 -18.17
C GLY A 13 11.93 -8.05 -17.02
N PHE A 14 10.68 -7.64 -17.24
CA PHE A 14 9.65 -7.57 -16.19
C PHE A 14 9.42 -8.93 -15.53
N ALA A 15 9.30 -10.02 -16.30
CA ALA A 15 9.10 -11.34 -15.72
C ALA A 15 10.31 -11.85 -14.92
N ALA A 16 11.52 -11.46 -15.33
CA ALA A 16 12.78 -12.00 -14.81
C ALA A 16 13.28 -11.30 -13.54
N SER A 17 12.83 -10.07 -13.26
CA SER A 17 13.38 -9.27 -12.17
C SER A 17 12.36 -8.31 -11.56
N PRO A 18 12.39 -8.10 -10.22
CA PRO A 18 11.58 -7.08 -9.56
C PRO A 18 12.06 -5.64 -9.83
N ARG A 19 13.22 -5.46 -10.50
CA ARG A 19 13.81 -4.14 -10.79
C ARG A 19 12.85 -3.18 -11.46
N PHE A 20 12.00 -3.69 -12.36
CA PHE A 20 10.97 -2.91 -13.04
C PHE A 20 9.76 -2.75 -12.13
N PHE A 21 9.85 -1.77 -11.24
CA PHE A 21 8.87 -1.50 -10.20
C PHE A 21 7.72 -0.64 -10.73
N PRO A 22 6.46 -1.07 -10.61
CA PRO A 22 5.32 -0.22 -10.95
C PRO A 22 5.09 0.79 -9.82
N HIS A 23 5.71 1.95 -9.96
CA HIS A 23 5.84 2.96 -8.91
C HIS A 23 4.58 3.80 -8.73
N SER A 24 3.88 4.15 -9.82
CA SER A 24 2.71 5.03 -9.75
C SER A 24 1.62 4.59 -10.72
N LEU A 25 0.36 4.79 -10.33
CA LEU A 25 -0.83 4.53 -11.13
C LEU A 25 -1.53 5.86 -11.44
N ASP A 26 -1.65 6.18 -12.72
CA ASP A 26 -2.40 7.32 -13.22
C ASP A 26 -3.73 6.82 -13.80
N ILE A 27 -4.77 6.85 -12.97
CA ILE A 27 -6.11 6.36 -13.33
C ILE A 27 -6.68 7.14 -14.51
N ALA A 28 -6.49 8.46 -14.54
CA ALA A 28 -7.08 9.35 -15.53
C ALA A 28 -6.47 9.13 -16.92
N ASN A 29 -5.13 9.02 -16.99
CA ASN A 29 -4.43 8.81 -18.26
C ASN A 29 -4.19 7.32 -18.59
N ARG A 30 -4.74 6.40 -17.80
CA ARG A 30 -4.65 4.94 -17.99
C ARG A 30 -3.22 4.44 -18.22
N ARG A 31 -2.31 4.79 -17.31
CA ARG A 31 -0.89 4.45 -17.41
C ARG A 31 -0.25 4.18 -16.06
N VAL A 32 0.80 3.38 -16.06
CA VAL A 32 1.59 3.01 -14.88
C VAL A 32 3.02 3.49 -15.09
N LEU A 33 3.57 4.21 -14.11
CA LEU A 33 4.97 4.61 -14.13
C LEU A 33 5.82 3.42 -13.71
N MET A 34 6.70 2.97 -14.59
CA MET A 34 7.70 1.95 -14.32
C MET A 34 9.02 2.62 -13.96
N LEU A 35 9.62 2.24 -12.85
CA LEU A 35 10.99 2.64 -12.49
C LEU A 35 11.92 1.43 -12.56
N ASP A 36 13.17 1.68 -12.93
CA ASP A 36 14.26 0.71 -12.85
C ASP A 36 15.04 0.92 -11.53
N LEU A 37 14.77 0.05 -10.55
CA LEU A 37 15.32 0.14 -9.21
C LEU A 37 16.27 -1.04 -8.94
N THR A 38 17.39 -0.78 -8.27
CA THR A 38 18.29 -1.84 -7.84
C THR A 38 17.81 -2.46 -6.53
N VAL A 39 18.27 -3.67 -6.20
CA VAL A 39 17.93 -4.33 -4.93
C VAL A 39 18.39 -3.47 -3.74
N GLU A 40 19.54 -2.81 -3.87
CA GLU A 40 20.09 -1.91 -2.85
C GLU A 40 19.14 -0.74 -2.57
N THR A 41 18.47 -0.19 -3.60
CA THR A 41 17.44 0.84 -3.42
C THR A 41 16.27 0.32 -2.56
N PHE A 42 15.75 -0.87 -2.85
CA PHE A 42 14.66 -1.46 -2.05
C PHE A 42 15.08 -1.70 -0.59
N LEU A 43 16.32 -2.11 -0.36
CA LEU A 43 16.83 -2.37 0.99
C LEU A 43 17.11 -1.08 1.77
N GLY A 44 17.71 -0.08 1.12
CA GLY A 44 18.13 1.18 1.73
C GLY A 44 16.98 2.14 2.02
N GLU A 45 16.00 2.21 1.12
CA GLU A 45 14.95 3.22 1.20
C GLU A 45 13.89 2.90 2.24
N SER A 46 13.55 3.91 3.04
CA SER A 46 12.50 3.78 4.06
C SER A 46 11.10 3.71 3.43
N PHE A 47 10.94 4.29 2.23
CA PHE A 47 9.68 4.41 1.52
C PHE A 47 9.93 4.46 0.01
N LEU A 48 9.07 3.81 -0.77
CA LEU A 48 9.15 3.73 -2.23
C LEU A 48 8.24 4.76 -2.92
N ASP A 49 8.19 5.97 -2.38
CA ASP A 49 7.35 7.08 -2.87
C ASP A 49 8.16 8.05 -3.74
N ASP A 50 7.66 9.28 -3.92
CA ASP A 50 8.26 10.31 -4.78
C ASP A 50 9.68 10.70 -4.36
N ARG A 51 10.12 10.36 -3.14
CA ARG A 51 11.52 10.56 -2.72
C ARG A 51 12.50 9.78 -3.57
N LEU A 52 12.09 8.67 -4.18
CA LEU A 52 12.90 7.91 -5.12
C LEU A 52 13.35 8.75 -6.32
N PHE A 53 12.65 9.84 -6.67
CA PHE A 53 13.06 10.70 -7.78
C PHE A 53 14.33 11.52 -7.47
N GLN A 54 14.74 11.63 -6.19
CA GLN A 54 15.96 12.35 -5.80
C GLN A 54 17.22 11.68 -6.37
N SER A 55 17.24 10.35 -6.48
CA SER A 55 18.34 9.61 -7.12
C SER A 55 18.20 9.53 -8.65
N GLY A 56 17.11 10.05 -9.22
CA GLY A 56 16.87 10.08 -10.66
C GLY A 56 16.85 8.71 -11.36
N PRO A 57 16.18 7.67 -10.82
CA PRO A 57 16.18 6.34 -11.42
C PRO A 57 15.61 6.39 -12.85
N PRO A 58 16.08 5.54 -13.77
CA PRO A 58 15.47 5.43 -15.08
C PRO A 58 13.99 5.07 -14.95
N GLY A 59 13.16 5.66 -15.81
CA GLY A 59 11.71 5.48 -15.71
C GLY A 59 10.98 5.73 -17.01
N GLY A 60 9.79 5.15 -17.12
CA GLY A 60 8.96 5.22 -18.32
C GLY A 60 7.49 4.92 -18.02
N TRP A 61 6.60 5.65 -18.68
CA TRP A 61 5.16 5.38 -18.59
C TRP A 61 4.80 4.20 -19.50
N LEU A 62 4.14 3.20 -18.94
CA LEU A 62 3.58 2.07 -19.65
C LEU A 62 2.05 2.20 -19.69
N PRO A 63 1.38 1.95 -20.84
CA PRO A 63 -0.08 1.87 -20.86
C PRO A 63 -0.58 0.86 -19.83
N GLU A 64 -1.66 1.18 -19.12
CA GLU A 64 -2.24 0.32 -18.09
C GLU A 64 -2.54 -1.08 -18.61
N GLU A 65 -3.10 -1.18 -19.82
CA GLU A 65 -3.43 -2.47 -20.44
C GLU A 65 -2.18 -3.31 -20.71
N GLU A 66 -1.06 -2.68 -21.07
CA GLU A 66 0.20 -3.39 -21.26
C GLU A 66 0.79 -3.86 -19.92
N PHE A 67 0.69 -3.04 -18.87
CA PHE A 67 1.07 -3.46 -17.52
C PHE A 67 0.26 -4.70 -17.08
N VAL A 68 -1.06 -4.69 -17.29
CA VAL A 68 -1.93 -5.83 -16.96
C VAL A 68 -1.54 -7.06 -17.79
N ARG A 69 -1.27 -6.92 -19.09
CA ARG A 69 -0.80 -8.04 -19.94
C ARG A 69 0.52 -8.62 -19.47
N LEU A 70 1.49 -7.78 -19.08
CA LEU A 70 2.77 -8.22 -18.54
C LEU A 70 2.59 -8.94 -17.19
N ALA A 71 1.77 -8.39 -16.30
CA ALA A 71 1.49 -8.99 -15.00
C ALA A 71 0.76 -10.33 -15.12
N ALA A 72 -0.12 -10.50 -16.10
CA ALA A 72 -0.83 -11.77 -16.33
C ALA A 72 0.10 -12.93 -16.72
N ARG A 73 1.31 -12.65 -17.23
CA ARG A 73 2.34 -13.67 -17.51
C ARG A 73 3.10 -14.12 -16.26
N LEU A 74 2.93 -13.42 -15.14
CA LEU A 74 3.54 -13.79 -13.86
C LEU A 74 2.72 -14.90 -13.18
N PRO A 75 3.37 -15.79 -12.42
CA PRO A 75 2.67 -16.76 -11.60
C PRO A 75 1.76 -16.04 -10.59
N ALA A 76 0.67 -16.70 -10.21
CA ALA A 76 -0.19 -16.18 -9.15
C ALA A 76 0.61 -16.00 -7.85
N PRO A 77 0.28 -14.99 -7.01
CA PRO A 77 0.94 -14.78 -5.72
C PRO A 77 0.53 -15.90 -4.77
N ALA A 78 1.28 -17.01 -4.76
CA ALA A 78 1.10 -18.09 -3.79
C ALA A 78 1.55 -17.60 -2.39
N ARG A 79 2.39 -18.35 -1.68
CA ARG A 79 2.99 -17.88 -0.42
C ARG A 79 4.14 -16.88 -0.62
N SER A 80 4.31 -16.34 -1.82
CA SER A 80 5.42 -15.47 -2.22
C SER A 80 5.20 -13.99 -1.88
N VAL A 81 4.04 -13.62 -1.33
CA VAL A 81 3.75 -12.27 -0.85
C VAL A 81 3.17 -12.30 0.57
N GLY A 82 3.56 -11.31 1.37
CA GLY A 82 3.04 -11.10 2.72
C GLY A 82 2.87 -9.60 2.97
N TYR A 83 2.02 -9.26 3.93
CA TYR A 83 1.62 -7.87 4.15
C TYR A 83 1.89 -7.38 5.57
N VAL A 84 2.18 -6.08 5.69
CA VAL A 84 2.14 -5.36 6.97
C VAL A 84 1.14 -4.22 6.82
N PHE A 85 0.02 -4.35 7.51
CA PHE A 85 -1.01 -3.31 7.64
C PHE A 85 -0.90 -2.66 9.02
N HIS A 86 -1.21 -1.37 9.12
CA HIS A 86 -0.89 -0.64 10.34
C HIS A 86 -1.69 0.66 10.52
N VAL A 87 -1.86 1.09 11.77
CA VAL A 87 -2.60 2.32 12.13
C VAL A 87 -1.86 3.63 11.76
N GLY A 88 -0.57 3.54 11.45
CA GLY A 88 0.32 4.69 11.22
C GLY A 88 1.12 5.00 12.47
N HIS A 89 2.30 5.62 12.31
CA HIS A 89 3.16 6.05 13.44
C HIS A 89 3.42 4.99 14.54
N CYS A 90 3.44 3.71 14.17
CA CYS A 90 3.48 2.57 15.11
C CYS A 90 4.69 1.66 14.86
N GLY A 91 5.79 2.21 14.34
CA GLY A 91 7.02 1.43 14.10
C GLY A 91 6.97 0.41 12.95
N SER A 92 5.94 0.44 12.08
CA SER A 92 5.83 -0.47 10.93
C SER A 92 7.06 -0.47 10.01
N THR A 93 7.71 0.69 9.84
CA THR A 93 8.93 0.81 9.03
C THR A 93 10.11 0.10 9.70
N LEU A 94 10.27 0.25 11.02
CA LEU A 94 11.28 -0.48 11.80
C LEU A 94 11.05 -2.00 11.66
N LEU A 95 9.81 -2.47 11.86
CA LEU A 95 9.49 -3.89 11.72
C LEU A 95 9.80 -4.41 10.30
N SER A 96 9.42 -3.67 9.26
CA SER A 96 9.73 -4.06 7.87
C SER A 96 11.23 -4.13 7.59
N ARG A 97 12.06 -3.32 8.26
CA ARG A 97 13.53 -3.37 8.16
C ARG A 97 14.09 -4.58 8.90
N LEU A 98 13.61 -4.87 10.10
CA LEU A 98 14.03 -6.04 10.88
C LEU A 98 13.73 -7.35 10.13
N LEU A 99 12.52 -7.46 9.56
CA LEU A 99 12.12 -8.64 8.76
C LEU A 99 12.96 -8.79 7.49
N ALA A 100 13.30 -7.68 6.82
CA ALA A 100 14.19 -7.71 5.66
C ALA A 100 15.64 -8.06 6.04
N ALA A 101 16.15 -7.51 7.16
CA ALA A 101 17.52 -7.73 7.63
C ALA A 101 17.78 -9.18 8.07
N LYS A 102 16.74 -9.90 8.51
CA LYS A 102 16.82 -11.34 8.78
C LYS A 102 17.13 -12.17 7.51
N GLY A 103 16.88 -11.62 6.32
CA GLY A 103 17.20 -12.23 5.02
C GLY A 103 16.05 -13.00 4.36
N ASP A 104 14.96 -13.26 5.08
CA ASP A 104 13.85 -14.08 4.57
C ASP A 104 12.89 -13.31 3.63
N ALA A 105 12.91 -11.97 3.69
CA ALA A 105 11.91 -11.10 3.06
C ALA A 105 12.52 -9.97 2.22
N PHE A 106 12.01 -9.80 1.01
CA PHE A 106 12.28 -8.66 0.13
C PHE A 106 11.29 -7.52 0.42
N PRO A 107 11.72 -6.35 0.93
CA PRO A 107 10.81 -5.31 1.40
C PRO A 107 10.28 -4.43 0.27
N LEU A 108 8.95 -4.27 0.22
CA LEU A 108 8.27 -3.27 -0.60
C LEU A 108 7.55 -2.29 0.33
N ARG A 109 8.18 -1.14 0.59
CA ARG A 109 7.70 -0.19 1.62
C ARG A 109 6.85 0.92 1.01
N GLU A 110 5.56 0.88 1.30
CA GLU A 110 4.54 1.83 0.85
C GLU A 110 4.48 2.02 -0.67
N PRO A 111 4.25 0.95 -1.47
CA PRO A 111 3.97 1.13 -2.90
C PRO A 111 2.82 2.12 -3.11
N VAL A 112 3.09 3.23 -3.78
CA VAL A 112 2.11 4.32 -4.02
C VAL A 112 0.79 3.84 -4.67
N PRO A 113 0.77 2.83 -5.58
CA PRO A 113 -0.48 2.39 -6.19
C PRO A 113 -1.50 1.84 -5.19
N LEU A 114 -1.05 1.35 -4.02
CA LEU A 114 -1.97 0.95 -2.94
C LEU A 114 -2.83 2.14 -2.47
N ARG A 115 -2.25 3.34 -2.36
CA ARG A 115 -3.01 4.54 -1.96
C ARG A 115 -4.04 4.90 -3.01
N VAL A 116 -3.63 4.90 -4.28
CA VAL A 116 -4.51 5.24 -5.41
C VAL A 116 -5.68 4.27 -5.50
N LEU A 117 -5.44 2.97 -5.34
CA LEU A 117 -6.49 1.95 -5.32
C LEU A 117 -7.38 2.06 -4.08
N ALA A 118 -6.83 2.45 -2.91
CA ALA A 118 -7.60 2.61 -1.69
C ALA A 118 -8.56 3.79 -1.79
N ASP A 119 -8.07 4.91 -2.32
CA ASP A 119 -8.89 6.10 -2.58
C ASP A 119 -10.02 5.76 -3.56
N ALA A 120 -9.70 5.08 -4.68
CA ALA A 120 -10.71 4.67 -5.65
C ALA A 120 -11.74 3.69 -5.07
N ARG A 121 -11.32 2.76 -4.21
CA ARG A 121 -12.21 1.77 -3.60
C ARG A 121 -13.24 2.39 -2.65
N VAL A 122 -12.90 3.49 -1.97
CA VAL A 122 -13.85 4.25 -1.14
C VAL A 122 -14.98 4.86 -1.97
N GLU A 123 -14.70 5.19 -3.23
CA GLU A 123 -15.65 5.78 -4.17
C GLU A 123 -16.37 4.73 -5.04
N ALA A 124 -16.17 3.44 -4.76
CA ALA A 124 -16.80 2.37 -5.52
C ALA A 124 -18.34 2.47 -5.48
N ASP A 125 -18.96 2.10 -6.60
CA ASP A 125 -20.42 2.14 -6.82
C ASP A 125 -21.06 3.55 -6.72
N GLN A 126 -20.26 4.60 -6.53
CA GLN A 126 -20.74 5.98 -6.63
C GLN A 126 -20.86 6.38 -8.12
N PRO A 127 -21.70 7.38 -8.46
CA PRO A 127 -21.78 7.92 -9.81
C PRO A 127 -20.44 8.44 -10.38
N TRP A 128 -19.48 8.71 -9.50
CA TRP A 128 -18.13 9.17 -9.82
C TRP A 128 -17.05 8.09 -9.58
N ASP A 129 -17.43 6.81 -9.47
CA ASP A 129 -16.49 5.68 -9.40
C ASP A 129 -15.51 5.76 -10.58
N PRO A 130 -14.20 5.97 -10.32
CA PRO A 130 -13.24 6.22 -11.38
C PRO A 130 -12.74 4.94 -12.08
N LEU A 131 -13.03 3.77 -11.52
CA LEU A 131 -12.52 2.48 -12.02
C LEU A 131 -13.64 1.55 -12.47
N GLY A 132 -14.69 1.41 -11.66
CA GLY A 132 -15.62 0.29 -11.74
C GLY A 132 -14.97 -1.04 -11.37
N GLU A 133 -15.81 -1.99 -10.95
CA GLU A 133 -15.36 -3.28 -10.38
C GLU A 133 -14.40 -4.06 -11.30
N ALA A 134 -14.76 -4.20 -12.58
CA ALA A 134 -13.95 -4.99 -13.52
C ALA A 134 -12.54 -4.42 -13.74
N ARG A 135 -12.37 -3.10 -13.75
CA ARG A 135 -11.04 -2.47 -13.90
C ARG A 135 -10.26 -2.52 -12.60
N TYR A 136 -10.93 -2.25 -11.47
CA TYR A 136 -10.35 -2.35 -10.14
C TYR A 136 -9.76 -3.75 -9.89
N SER A 137 -10.55 -4.80 -10.10
CA SER A 137 -10.13 -6.19 -9.91
C SER A 137 -8.92 -6.57 -10.79
N ARG A 138 -8.89 -6.15 -12.07
CA ARG A 138 -7.74 -6.39 -12.96
C ARG A 138 -6.47 -5.68 -12.50
N LEU A 139 -6.60 -4.43 -12.05
CA LEU A 139 -5.46 -3.66 -11.53
C LEU A 139 -4.93 -4.29 -10.25
N LEU A 140 -5.80 -4.66 -9.32
CA LEU A 140 -5.41 -5.27 -8.06
C LEU A 140 -4.66 -6.60 -8.27
N ASP A 141 -5.16 -7.48 -9.15
CA ASP A 141 -4.46 -8.72 -9.53
C ASP A 141 -3.09 -8.42 -10.18
N ALA A 142 -3.04 -7.47 -11.12
CA ALA A 142 -1.79 -7.11 -11.79
C ALA A 142 -0.72 -6.57 -10.83
N PHE A 143 -1.11 -5.69 -9.90
CA PHE A 143 -0.20 -5.15 -8.90
C PHE A 143 0.26 -6.21 -7.90
N THR A 144 -0.63 -7.07 -7.41
CA THR A 144 -0.26 -8.14 -6.45
C THR A 144 0.68 -9.17 -7.07
N ARG A 145 0.46 -9.56 -8.34
CA ARG A 145 1.42 -10.37 -9.11
C ARG A 145 2.77 -9.69 -9.27
N SER A 146 2.77 -8.41 -9.61
CA SER A 146 3.99 -7.63 -9.78
C SER A 146 4.80 -7.53 -8.48
N TRP A 147 4.12 -7.28 -7.35
CA TRP A 147 4.74 -7.19 -6.02
C TRP A 147 5.18 -8.54 -5.45
N ALA A 148 4.66 -9.67 -5.96
CA ALA A 148 5.13 -11.00 -5.58
C ALA A 148 6.50 -11.37 -6.17
N ARG A 149 6.98 -10.62 -7.16
CA ARG A 149 8.35 -10.75 -7.70
C ARG A 149 9.37 -10.34 -6.64
N ARG A 150 10.52 -11.02 -6.66
CA ARG A 150 11.60 -10.85 -5.66
C ARG A 150 12.93 -11.32 -6.26
N PRO A 151 14.07 -10.83 -5.75
CA PRO A 151 15.38 -11.30 -6.19
C PRO A 151 15.61 -12.77 -5.78
N ALA A 152 16.58 -13.42 -6.41
CA ALA A 152 17.01 -14.76 -6.01
C ALA A 152 17.47 -14.76 -4.54
N GLY A 153 17.14 -15.83 -3.81
CA GLY A 153 17.44 -15.96 -2.37
C GLY A 153 16.37 -15.39 -1.44
N ALA A 154 15.48 -14.50 -1.91
CA ALA A 154 14.34 -14.06 -1.11
C ALA A 154 13.20 -15.09 -1.18
N HIS A 155 12.67 -15.49 -0.03
CA HIS A 155 11.55 -16.42 0.05
C HIS A 155 10.18 -15.73 -0.10
N LEU A 156 10.09 -14.48 0.36
CA LEU A 156 8.86 -13.71 0.46
C LEU A 156 9.09 -12.28 -0.04
N SER A 157 8.13 -11.70 -0.75
CA SER A 157 8.02 -10.25 -0.89
C SER A 157 7.12 -9.69 0.21
N LEU A 158 7.63 -8.76 1.01
CA LEU A 158 6.93 -8.16 2.15
C LEU A 158 6.44 -6.76 1.80
N VAL A 159 5.16 -6.65 1.49
CA VAL A 159 4.50 -5.38 1.18
C VAL A 159 4.07 -4.71 2.49
N LYS A 160 4.79 -3.69 2.90
CA LYS A 160 4.33 -2.79 3.96
C LYS A 160 3.39 -1.76 3.33
N ALA A 161 2.10 -1.89 3.56
CA ALA A 161 1.14 -0.90 3.08
C ALA A 161 1.43 0.46 3.72
N THR A 162 1.01 1.55 3.07
CA THR A 162 0.83 2.82 3.77
C THR A 162 -0.42 2.75 4.63
N SER A 163 -0.46 3.44 5.76
CA SER A 163 -1.61 3.34 6.70
C SER A 163 -2.94 3.68 6.03
N LEU A 164 -2.93 4.63 5.08
CA LEU A 164 -4.09 5.04 4.29
C LEU A 164 -4.69 3.93 3.42
N ALA A 165 -3.88 2.93 3.08
CA ALA A 165 -4.29 1.82 2.24
C ALA A 165 -4.75 0.59 3.03
N SER A 166 -4.81 0.64 4.38
CA SER A 166 -5.26 -0.52 5.18
C SER A 166 -6.71 -0.90 4.89
N GLY A 167 -7.52 0.02 4.34
CA GLY A 167 -8.87 -0.28 3.83
C GLY A 167 -8.90 -1.34 2.73
N LEU A 168 -7.80 -1.50 1.97
CA LEU A 168 -7.66 -2.54 0.95
C LEU A 168 -7.25 -3.91 1.51
N ALA A 169 -7.00 -4.02 2.82
CA ALA A 169 -6.47 -5.26 3.37
C ALA A 169 -7.38 -6.49 3.11
N PRO A 170 -8.73 -6.41 3.18
CA PRO A 170 -9.59 -7.52 2.80
C PRO A 170 -9.38 -7.93 1.34
N ASP A 171 -9.49 -6.97 0.41
CA ASP A 171 -9.39 -7.20 -1.04
C ASP A 171 -8.02 -7.80 -1.41
N LEU A 172 -6.93 -7.29 -0.81
CA LEU A 172 -5.57 -7.84 -0.99
C LEU A 172 -5.45 -9.28 -0.48
N MET A 173 -6.01 -9.58 0.68
CA MET A 173 -5.95 -10.93 1.28
C MET A 173 -6.85 -11.93 0.56
N GLU A 174 -7.90 -11.46 -0.11
CA GLU A 174 -8.78 -12.23 -0.98
C GLU A 174 -8.07 -12.61 -2.29
N VAL A 175 -7.51 -11.64 -3.02
CA VAL A 175 -6.80 -11.92 -4.27
C VAL A 175 -5.48 -12.69 -4.07
N THR A 176 -4.98 -12.74 -2.84
CA THR A 176 -3.79 -13.53 -2.46
C THR A 176 -4.12 -14.56 -1.37
N PRO A 177 -4.88 -15.63 -1.68
CA PRO A 177 -5.48 -16.52 -0.68
C PRO A 177 -4.48 -17.28 0.20
N HIS A 178 -3.19 -17.29 -0.17
CA HIS A 178 -2.11 -17.92 0.59
C HIS A 178 -1.19 -16.93 1.31
N ALA A 179 -1.40 -15.63 1.14
CA ALA A 179 -0.63 -14.61 1.84
C ALA A 179 -0.97 -14.61 3.34
N ARG A 180 0.02 -14.20 4.14
CA ARG A 180 -0.13 -13.89 5.56
C ARG A 180 0.10 -12.41 5.79
N ALA A 181 -0.49 -11.87 6.85
CA ALA A 181 -0.33 -10.47 7.19
C ALA A 181 -0.04 -10.25 8.67
N LEU A 182 0.65 -9.15 8.95
CA LEU A 182 0.73 -8.55 10.27
C LEU A 182 -0.21 -7.35 10.31
N ALA A 183 -1.02 -7.26 11.36
CA ALA A 183 -1.91 -6.14 11.63
C ALA A 183 -1.41 -5.40 12.87
N LEU A 184 -0.65 -4.32 12.65
CA LEU A 184 0.03 -3.58 13.69
C LEU A 184 -0.82 -2.44 14.24
N ARG A 185 -0.95 -2.40 15.56
CA ARG A 185 -1.56 -1.28 16.28
C ARG A 185 -0.70 -0.89 17.47
N ILE A 186 -0.92 0.32 17.95
CA ILE A 186 -0.47 0.82 19.25
C ILE A 186 -1.69 1.38 20.00
N PRO A 187 -1.67 1.50 21.33
CA PRO A 187 -2.77 2.09 22.09
C PRO A 187 -3.04 3.53 21.66
N LEU A 188 -4.31 3.93 21.63
CA LEU A 188 -4.73 5.28 21.22
C LEU A 188 -3.94 6.40 21.93
N PRO A 189 -3.71 6.38 23.26
CA PRO A 189 -2.92 7.42 23.91
C PRO A 189 -1.50 7.57 23.35
N VAL A 190 -0.85 6.47 22.98
CA VAL A 190 0.51 6.47 22.40
C VAL A 190 0.47 7.03 20.98
N TYR A 191 -0.54 6.64 20.19
CA TYR A 191 -0.75 7.17 18.84
C TYR A 191 -0.98 8.68 18.84
N LEU A 192 -1.84 9.17 19.74
CA LEU A 192 -2.11 10.60 19.90
C LEU A 192 -0.84 11.35 20.31
N ALA A 193 -0.06 10.83 21.26
CA ALA A 193 1.21 11.44 21.67
C ALA A 193 2.21 11.54 20.50
N ALA A 194 2.29 10.52 19.66
CA ALA A 194 3.18 10.50 18.49
C ALA A 194 2.78 11.54 17.41
N LEU A 195 1.48 11.80 17.25
CA LEU A 195 0.95 12.69 16.21
C LEU A 195 0.75 14.14 16.65
N LEU A 196 0.49 14.36 17.93
CA LEU A 196 0.22 15.69 18.51
C LEU A 196 1.44 16.27 19.23
N SER A 197 2.62 15.67 19.06
CA SER A 197 3.89 16.27 19.48
C SER A 197 4.04 17.69 18.90
N PRO A 198 4.69 18.64 19.60
CA PRO A 198 4.63 20.07 19.26
C PRO A 198 4.96 20.35 17.78
N GLY A 199 4.00 20.93 17.05
CA GLY A 199 4.07 21.20 15.62
C GLY A 199 2.69 21.30 14.99
N GLU A 200 2.61 21.70 13.72
CA GLU A 200 1.34 21.66 12.99
C GLU A 200 0.87 20.21 12.82
N PRO A 201 -0.45 19.95 12.77
CA PRO A 201 -0.99 18.63 12.47
C PRO A 201 -0.34 18.10 11.21
N SER A 202 0.22 16.89 11.29
CA SER A 202 0.90 16.26 10.15
C SER A 202 0.04 16.37 8.89
N ALA A 203 0.60 16.87 7.80
CA ALA A 203 -0.06 16.90 6.49
C ALA A 203 -0.61 15.52 6.07
N ASP A 204 -0.07 14.44 6.66
CA ASP A 204 -0.58 13.07 6.51
C ASP A 204 -2.00 12.87 7.09
N LEU A 205 -2.29 13.46 8.27
CA LEU A 205 -3.61 13.39 8.90
C LEU A 205 -4.68 13.98 7.97
N MET A 206 -4.43 15.17 7.44
CA MET A 206 -5.35 15.84 6.53
C MET A 206 -5.47 15.09 5.19
N ARG A 207 -4.36 14.59 4.64
CA ARG A 207 -4.36 13.83 3.38
C ARG A 207 -5.23 12.58 3.47
N GLY A 208 -5.19 11.88 4.60
CA GLY A 208 -5.97 10.66 4.83
C GLY A 208 -7.39 10.85 5.33
N ALA A 209 -7.75 12.08 5.70
CA ALA A 209 -8.95 12.36 6.48
C ALA A 209 -10.24 11.89 5.79
N ARG A 210 -10.42 12.22 4.51
CA ARG A 210 -11.60 11.84 3.72
C ARG A 210 -11.81 10.32 3.72
N VAL A 211 -10.77 9.56 3.38
CA VAL A 211 -10.83 8.09 3.28
C VAL A 211 -11.10 7.44 4.63
N ARG A 212 -10.49 7.95 5.70
CA ARG A 212 -10.70 7.43 7.06
C ARG A 212 -12.08 7.77 7.60
N LEU A 213 -12.56 9.00 7.40
CA LEU A 213 -13.91 9.41 7.76
C LEU A 213 -14.96 8.58 7.02
N SER A 214 -14.83 8.43 5.69
CA SER A 214 -15.76 7.61 4.90
C SER A 214 -15.79 6.17 5.40
N ARG A 215 -14.63 5.56 5.64
CA ARG A 215 -14.55 4.20 6.21
C ARG A 215 -15.17 4.11 7.60
N LEU A 216 -14.91 5.08 8.48
CA LEU A 216 -15.50 5.10 9.81
C LEU A 216 -17.03 5.22 9.72
N SER A 217 -17.56 6.12 8.90
CA SER A 217 -19.00 6.26 8.68
C SER A 217 -19.62 4.98 8.13
N ASN A 218 -18.94 4.26 7.25
CA ASN A 218 -19.42 2.97 6.76
C ASN A 218 -19.43 1.88 7.85
N LEU A 219 -18.57 2.00 8.87
CA LEU A 219 -18.50 1.04 9.98
C LEU A 219 -19.53 1.33 11.08
N VAL A 220 -19.84 2.61 11.36
CA VAL A 220 -20.66 3.01 12.52
C VAL A 220 -21.98 3.72 12.15
N GLY A 221 -22.25 3.92 10.86
CA GLY A 221 -23.26 4.87 10.36
C GLY A 221 -22.72 6.30 10.33
N ASP A 222 -23.48 7.27 9.78
CA ASP A 222 -23.07 8.69 9.79
C ASP A 222 -22.98 9.19 11.24
N PRO A 223 -21.77 9.45 11.77
CA PRO A 223 -21.60 9.90 13.13
C PRO A 223 -21.79 11.43 13.25
N GLY A 224 -22.20 12.12 12.18
CA GLY A 224 -22.34 13.58 12.14
C GLY A 224 -21.00 14.32 12.11
N LEU A 225 -19.87 13.61 11.99
CA LEU A 225 -18.54 14.22 11.97
C LEU A 225 -18.34 14.98 10.66
N ARG A 226 -17.75 16.18 10.75
CA ARG A 226 -17.44 17.04 9.61
C ARG A 226 -15.98 17.46 9.67
N LEU A 227 -15.22 17.17 8.62
CA LEU A 227 -13.77 17.37 8.60
C LEU A 227 -13.36 18.79 9.01
N HIS A 228 -14.05 19.82 8.52
CA HIS A 228 -13.75 21.21 8.83
C HIS A 228 -14.00 21.60 10.31
N ALA A 229 -14.75 20.78 11.05
CA ALA A 229 -15.10 21.02 12.45
C ALA A 229 -14.27 20.19 13.43
N LEU A 230 -13.45 19.25 12.94
CA LEU A 230 -12.62 18.41 13.79
C LEU A 230 -11.38 19.18 14.25
N THR A 231 -11.11 19.14 15.55
CA THR A 231 -9.80 19.48 16.09
C THR A 231 -8.73 18.50 15.60
N PRO A 232 -7.43 18.85 15.65
CA PRO A 232 -6.36 17.91 15.31
C PRO A 232 -6.40 16.61 16.12
N GLY A 233 -6.75 16.70 17.40
CA GLY A 233 -6.88 15.53 18.28
C GLY A 233 -8.04 14.62 17.89
N GLU A 234 -9.20 15.20 17.56
CA GLU A 234 -10.34 14.42 17.06
C GLU A 234 -10.04 13.80 15.71
N LEU A 235 -9.38 14.51 14.79
CA LEU A 235 -8.97 13.96 13.51
C LEU A 235 -7.98 12.79 13.67
N ALA A 236 -7.03 12.90 14.60
CA ALA A 236 -6.12 11.81 14.94
C ALA A 236 -6.89 10.62 15.56
N ALA A 237 -7.84 10.86 16.46
CA ALA A 237 -8.66 9.81 17.06
C ALA A 237 -9.53 9.09 16.01
N VAL A 238 -10.19 9.83 15.11
CA VAL A 238 -10.92 9.30 13.95
C VAL A 238 -10.01 8.44 13.09
N SER A 239 -8.80 8.93 12.82
CA SER A 239 -7.83 8.18 12.02
C SER A 239 -7.45 6.86 12.66
N TRP A 240 -7.12 6.88 13.95
CA TRP A 240 -6.81 5.67 14.70
C TRP A 240 -7.99 4.70 14.73
N LEU A 241 -9.20 5.18 15.01
CA LEU A 241 -10.41 4.34 15.09
C LEU A 241 -10.70 3.65 13.76
N ALA A 242 -10.63 4.38 12.65
CA ALA A 242 -10.87 3.82 11.31
C ALA A 242 -9.87 2.69 10.99
N GLU A 243 -8.58 2.90 11.25
CA GLU A 243 -7.57 1.86 10.99
C GLU A 243 -7.67 0.71 11.99
N ALA A 244 -7.77 0.99 13.29
CA ALA A 244 -7.83 -0.03 14.33
C ALA A 244 -9.05 -0.94 14.18
N ALA A 245 -10.22 -0.38 13.82
CA ALA A 245 -11.42 -1.17 13.52
C ALA A 245 -11.22 -2.04 12.27
N THR A 246 -10.64 -1.47 11.20
CA THR A 246 -10.33 -2.21 9.96
C THR A 246 -9.42 -3.41 10.24
N LEU A 247 -8.32 -3.18 10.97
CA LEU A 247 -7.34 -4.21 11.31
C LEU A 247 -7.89 -5.26 12.26
N SER A 248 -8.68 -4.86 13.26
CA SER A 248 -9.30 -5.79 14.20
C SER A 248 -10.32 -6.70 13.49
N ARG A 249 -11.12 -6.14 12.57
CA ARG A 249 -12.04 -6.91 11.75
C ARG A 249 -11.29 -7.90 10.86
N LEU A 250 -10.23 -7.45 10.18
CA LEU A 250 -9.41 -8.32 9.33
C LEU A 250 -8.83 -9.51 10.11
N ALA A 251 -8.27 -9.25 11.29
CA ALA A 251 -7.71 -10.30 12.14
C ALA A 251 -8.79 -11.28 12.64
N ALA A 252 -9.99 -10.79 12.94
CA ALA A 252 -11.12 -11.64 13.35
C ALA A 252 -11.66 -12.48 12.18
N THR A 253 -11.70 -11.93 10.96
CA THR A 253 -12.18 -12.66 9.77
C THR A 253 -11.18 -13.71 9.29
N LEU A 254 -9.87 -13.47 9.45
CA LEU A 254 -8.81 -14.33 8.93
C LEU A 254 -7.78 -14.73 10.01
N PRO A 255 -8.21 -15.39 11.11
CA PRO A 255 -7.35 -15.61 12.29
C PRO A 255 -6.12 -16.48 12.01
N ASP A 256 -6.20 -17.42 11.06
CA ASP A 256 -5.07 -18.29 10.70
C ASP A 256 -4.01 -17.60 9.83
N ARG A 257 -4.37 -16.47 9.22
CA ARG A 257 -3.55 -15.77 8.22
C ARG A 257 -3.08 -14.40 8.69
N VAL A 258 -3.75 -13.80 9.67
CA VAL A 258 -3.49 -12.44 10.14
C VAL A 258 -3.10 -12.47 11.61
N ILE A 259 -1.87 -12.04 11.90
CA ILE A 259 -1.39 -11.90 13.27
C ILE A 259 -1.58 -10.44 13.69
N ALA A 260 -2.44 -10.21 14.68
CA ALA A 260 -2.55 -8.90 15.33
C ALA A 260 -1.38 -8.69 16.30
N LEU A 261 -0.71 -7.55 16.18
CA LEU A 261 0.42 -7.19 17.03
C LEU A 261 0.18 -5.83 17.68
N ASP A 262 0.38 -5.78 18.99
CA ASP A 262 0.59 -4.54 19.74
C ASP A 262 2.10 -4.31 19.79
N PHE A 263 2.58 -3.23 19.18
CA PHE A 263 4.01 -3.03 18.86
C PHE A 263 4.64 -1.86 19.62
#